data_AF-A0A7G6E088-F1
#
_entry.id   AF-A0A7G6E088-F1
#
_cell.length_a   1.000
_cell.length_b   1.000
_cell.length_c   1.000
_cell.angle_alpha   90.00
_cell.angle_beta   90.00
_cell.angle_gamma   90.00
#
_symmetry.space_group_name_H-M   'P 1'
#
loop_
_entity.id
_entity.type
_entity.pdbx_description
1 polymer ?
#
loop_
_entity_poly.entity_id
_entity_poly.type
_entity_poly.pdbx_seq_one_letter_code
_entity_poly.pdbx_strand_id
1 'polypeptide(L)'
;MADQQHNNYPDTLMLIQNSFTTILLDAIQFYPQESKRHKAESHGLLFGNIQKGIFECDYIFPVGNVAYRKDDEIKNNPKVDEAIKNAKHLLSTSKCYGDYHSHPNTLSFNGWAGPSNMDVLYAKSLKLPYMIIIAISRSSLFEKQLSIECLRSKRKEYHYEKKAGDHDCPREELIEGESAYIEGRFKKYKFEMRAYKYEANCLREINLISSEAEMLIELIKNDIDIENLMPEMTYGLRKIEYDFRVLGTQDNNNMERAKQNLLYHINRIKGLKG
;
A
#
# COMPACT_ATOMS: atom_id res chain seq x y z
N MET A 1 -25.12 7.53 24.68
CA MET A 1 -25.59 7.85 23.32
C MET A 1 -24.36 8.29 22.55
N ALA A 2 -23.79 7.41 21.73
CA ALA A 2 -22.58 7.70 20.98
C ALA A 2 -23.01 8.11 19.58
N ASP A 3 -22.65 9.34 19.21
CA ASP A 3 -22.89 9.91 17.89
C ASP A 3 -22.41 8.93 16.81
N GLN A 4 -23.35 8.47 15.98
CA GLN A 4 -23.05 7.93 14.66
C GLN A 4 -22.57 9.09 13.79
N GLN A 5 -21.31 9.50 13.97
CA GLN A 5 -20.61 10.18 12.90
C GLN A 5 -20.54 9.18 11.73
N HIS A 6 -21.35 9.43 10.70
CA HIS A 6 -21.06 8.92 9.36
C HIS A 6 -19.66 9.43 8.98
N ASN A 7 -18.63 8.68 9.34
CA ASN A 7 -17.26 9.02 9.01
C ASN A 7 -17.10 8.83 7.51
N ASN A 8 -17.24 9.93 6.78
CA ASN A 8 -17.08 9.98 5.33
C ASN A 8 -15.58 9.94 4.99
N TYR A 9 -14.96 8.78 5.22
CA TYR A 9 -13.59 8.51 4.81
C TYR A 9 -13.51 8.43 3.28
N PRO A 10 -12.54 9.09 2.64
CA PRO A 10 -12.41 9.09 1.18
C PRO A 10 -12.14 7.72 0.56
N ASP A 11 -12.51 7.59 -0.71
CA ASP A 11 -12.31 6.37 -1.52
C ASP A 11 -11.00 6.38 -2.32
N THR A 12 -10.06 7.19 -1.87
CA THR A 12 -8.71 7.25 -2.40
C THR A 12 -7.73 7.30 -1.23
N LEU A 13 -6.81 6.34 -1.23
CA LEU A 13 -5.64 6.28 -0.38
C LEU A 13 -4.41 6.56 -1.25
N MET A 14 -3.63 7.56 -0.88
CA MET A 14 -2.38 7.91 -1.54
C MET A 14 -1.19 7.62 -0.64
N LEU A 15 -0.33 6.71 -1.06
CA LEU A 15 0.98 6.50 -0.46
C LEU A 15 1.93 7.60 -0.95
N ILE A 16 2.56 8.33 -0.03
CA ILE A 16 3.51 9.39 -0.38
C ILE A 16 4.88 9.15 0.25
N GLN A 17 5.87 9.92 -0.20
CA GLN A 17 7.25 9.87 0.25
C GLN A 17 7.91 8.50 0.01
N ASN A 18 7.95 7.65 1.03
CA ASN A 18 8.54 6.32 1.02
C ASN A 18 7.58 5.22 1.51
N SER A 19 6.29 5.53 1.61
CA SER A 19 5.30 4.61 2.19
C SER A 19 5.12 3.36 1.34
N PHE A 20 5.20 3.46 0.01
CA PHE A 20 5.07 2.32 -0.88
C PHE A 20 6.27 1.38 -0.77
N THR A 21 7.50 1.91 -0.85
CA THR A 21 8.70 1.09 -0.71
C THR A 21 8.83 0.47 0.68
N THR A 22 8.41 1.19 1.73
CA THR A 22 8.43 0.66 3.11
C THR A 22 7.54 -0.58 3.24
N ILE A 23 6.30 -0.54 2.74
CA ILE A 23 5.39 -1.70 2.77
C ILE A 23 5.98 -2.87 1.98
N LEU A 24 6.53 -2.61 0.79
CA LEU A 24 7.11 -3.65 -0.07
C LEU A 24 8.33 -4.32 0.58
N LEU A 25 9.25 -3.53 1.14
CA LEU A 25 10.46 -4.05 1.78
C LEU A 25 10.14 -4.83 3.05
N ASP A 26 9.13 -4.40 3.82
CA ASP A 26 8.67 -5.14 4.99
C ASP A 26 8.11 -6.52 4.59
N ALA A 27 7.26 -6.59 3.55
CA ALA A 27 6.77 -7.86 3.02
C ALA A 27 7.92 -8.80 2.55
N ILE A 28 8.95 -8.23 1.90
CA ILE A 28 10.14 -8.97 1.46
C ILE A 28 10.95 -9.51 2.65
N GLN A 29 11.09 -8.72 3.71
CA GLN A 29 11.81 -9.11 4.93
C GLN A 29 11.17 -10.33 5.60
N PHE A 30 9.83 -10.42 5.59
CA PHE A 30 9.08 -11.53 6.18
C PHE A 30 8.83 -12.71 5.22
N TYR A 31 9.13 -12.54 3.93
CA TYR A 31 9.13 -13.62 2.94
C TYR A 31 10.46 -13.77 2.18
N PRO A 32 11.60 -13.90 2.87
CA PRO A 32 12.93 -13.73 2.28
C PRO A 32 13.27 -14.82 1.26
N GLN A 33 13.85 -14.39 0.14
CA GLN A 33 14.19 -15.17 -1.04
C GLN A 33 14.98 -16.45 -0.70
N GLU A 34 15.95 -16.32 0.20
CA GLU A 34 16.91 -17.37 0.55
C GLU A 34 16.32 -18.45 1.47
N SER A 35 15.14 -18.24 2.04
CA SER A 35 14.54 -19.16 3.00
C SER A 35 13.23 -19.74 2.48
N LYS A 36 13.25 -21.00 2.02
CA LYS A 36 12.04 -21.74 1.60
C LYS A 36 11.08 -22.02 2.74
N ARG A 37 11.56 -22.01 4.00
CA ARG A 37 10.76 -22.28 5.21
C ARG A 37 10.14 -21.02 5.81
N HIS A 38 10.67 -19.83 5.50
CA HIS A 38 10.13 -18.60 6.07
C HIS A 38 9.08 -18.04 5.11
N LYS A 39 7.82 -18.29 5.47
CA LYS A 39 6.62 -17.73 4.86
C LYS A 39 5.81 -17.10 5.98
N ALA A 40 5.99 -15.80 6.16
CA ALA A 40 5.28 -15.06 7.19
C ALA A 40 4.65 -13.82 6.60
N GLU A 41 3.48 -13.50 7.12
CA GLU A 41 2.86 -12.20 6.89
C GLU A 41 3.63 -11.15 7.70
N SER A 42 3.80 -10.02 7.06
CA SER A 42 4.18 -8.75 7.65
C SER A 42 2.91 -8.00 8.04
N HIS A 43 3.02 -7.10 9.01
CA HIS A 43 1.90 -6.28 9.45
C HIS A 43 2.42 -4.90 9.85
N GLY A 44 1.62 -3.86 9.67
CA GLY A 44 1.94 -2.56 10.22
C GLY A 44 0.82 -1.56 10.10
N LEU A 45 1.13 -0.31 10.44
CA LEU A 45 0.15 0.76 10.58
C LEU A 45 0.36 1.87 9.58
N LEU A 46 -0.76 2.46 9.17
CA LEU A 46 -0.84 3.58 8.24
C LEU A 46 -1.12 4.86 9.02
N PHE A 47 -0.18 5.80 8.96
CA PHE A 47 -0.32 7.13 9.52
C PHE A 47 -0.40 8.17 8.40
N GLY A 48 -1.15 9.24 8.66
CA GLY A 48 -1.25 10.36 7.75
C GLY A 48 -2.40 11.28 8.06
N ASN A 49 -2.94 11.91 7.02
CA ASN A 49 -4.00 12.91 7.14
C ASN A 49 -5.00 12.82 5.99
N ILE A 50 -6.25 13.22 6.25
CA ILE A 50 -7.28 13.35 5.23
C ILE A 50 -7.28 14.80 4.76
N GLN A 51 -7.02 15.01 3.47
CA GLN A 51 -7.04 16.32 2.84
C GLN A 51 -7.65 16.21 1.45
N LYS A 52 -8.51 17.18 1.09
CA LYS A 52 -9.12 17.27 -0.25
C LYS A 52 -9.80 15.97 -0.74
N GLY A 53 -10.44 15.22 0.15
CA GLY A 53 -11.10 13.97 -0.23
C GLY A 53 -10.15 12.82 -0.56
N ILE A 54 -8.92 12.85 -0.03
CA ILE A 54 -7.92 11.77 -0.12
C ILE A 54 -7.34 11.51 1.26
N PHE A 55 -7.10 10.25 1.60
CA PHE A 55 -6.23 9.90 2.71
C PHE A 55 -4.78 9.85 2.21
N GLU A 56 -3.97 10.83 2.59
CA GLU A 56 -2.55 10.86 2.33
C GLU A 56 -1.82 10.12 3.44
N CYS A 57 -1.25 8.97 3.12
CA CYS A 57 -0.45 8.17 4.03
C CYS A 57 1.03 8.57 3.88
N ASP A 58 1.53 9.28 4.89
CA ASP A 58 2.87 9.87 4.91
C ASP A 58 3.86 9.09 5.75
N TYR A 59 3.38 8.15 6.58
CA TYR A 59 4.24 7.36 7.44
C TYR A 59 3.69 5.95 7.66
N ILE A 60 4.59 4.98 7.52
CA ILE A 60 4.34 3.57 7.76
C ILE A 60 5.10 3.16 9.01
N PHE A 61 4.41 2.49 9.93
CA PHE A 61 5.04 1.90 11.10
C PHE A 61 4.92 0.37 11.00
N PRO A 62 5.96 -0.32 10.47
CA PRO A 62 6.00 -1.79 10.48
C PRO A 62 5.93 -2.29 11.92
N VAL A 63 5.04 -3.26 12.17
CA VAL A 63 4.88 -3.84 13.49
C VAL A 63 5.12 -5.34 13.43
N GLY A 64 6.12 -5.81 14.17
CA GLY A 64 6.28 -7.23 14.48
C GLY A 64 5.22 -7.72 15.47
N ASN A 65 3.93 -7.49 15.19
CA ASN A 65 2.82 -7.81 16.09
C ASN A 65 2.43 -9.28 16.02
N VAL A 66 3.34 -10.17 16.41
CA VAL A 66 3.12 -11.61 16.33
C VAL A 66 3.28 -12.21 17.72
N ALA A 67 2.17 -12.59 18.36
CA ALA A 67 2.20 -13.43 19.57
C ALA A 67 2.55 -14.87 19.22
N TYR A 68 2.06 -15.35 18.09
CA TYR A 68 2.20 -16.73 17.66
C TYR A 68 2.13 -16.84 16.14
N ARG A 69 2.88 -17.78 15.55
CA ARG A 69 3.03 -17.96 14.10
C ARG A 69 3.04 -19.45 13.74
N LYS A 70 2.22 -19.82 12.74
CA LYS A 70 2.30 -21.07 11.94
C LYS A 70 2.44 -20.70 10.45
N ASP A 71 2.55 -21.71 9.59
CA ASP A 71 2.73 -21.55 8.13
C ASP A 71 1.52 -20.87 7.44
N ASP A 72 0.36 -20.86 8.11
CA ASP A 72 -0.92 -20.31 7.68
C ASP A 72 -1.58 -19.34 8.69
N GLU A 73 -1.14 -19.31 9.95
CA GLU A 73 -1.80 -18.54 11.01
C GLU A 73 -0.84 -17.54 11.68
N ILE A 74 -1.25 -16.27 11.77
CA ILE A 74 -0.64 -15.29 12.66
C ILE A 74 -1.67 -14.84 13.69
N LYS A 75 -1.29 -14.92 14.96
CA LYS A 75 -2.05 -14.33 16.06
C LYS A 75 -1.32 -13.10 16.59
N ASN A 76 -2.03 -11.99 16.67
CA ASN A 76 -1.49 -10.72 17.17
C ASN A 76 -1.08 -10.79 18.64
N ASN A 77 -0.09 -9.97 19.01
CA ASN A 77 0.34 -9.75 20.39
C ASN A 77 -0.45 -8.61 21.04
N PRO A 78 -1.34 -8.91 22.01
CA PRO A 78 -2.18 -7.89 22.64
C PRO A 78 -1.41 -6.74 23.29
N LYS A 79 -0.16 -6.97 23.74
CA LYS A 79 0.70 -5.92 24.32
C LYS A 79 1.23 -4.97 23.26
N VAL A 80 1.49 -5.50 22.06
CA VAL A 80 1.89 -4.69 20.91
C VAL A 80 0.66 -3.96 20.37
N ASP A 81 -0.52 -4.59 20.30
CA ASP A 81 -1.79 -3.90 20.00
C ASP A 81 -2.06 -2.71 20.96
N GLU A 82 -1.79 -2.90 22.24
CA GLU A 82 -1.89 -1.85 23.25
C GLU A 82 -0.83 -0.75 23.06
N ALA A 83 0.42 -1.12 22.76
CA ALA A 83 1.47 -0.16 22.42
C ALA A 83 1.14 0.63 21.14
N ILE A 84 0.57 -0.01 20.13
CA ILE A 84 0.04 0.62 18.91
C ILE A 84 -1.06 1.62 19.26
N LYS A 85 -2.03 1.20 20.10
CA LYS A 85 -3.13 2.06 20.55
C LYS A 85 -2.60 3.28 21.30
N ASN A 86 -1.55 3.12 22.10
CA ASN A 86 -0.90 4.20 22.82
C ASN A 86 -0.02 5.07 21.91
N ALA A 87 0.61 4.49 20.89
CA ALA A 87 1.37 5.22 19.88
C ALA A 87 0.50 6.17 19.03
N LYS A 88 -0.83 5.97 19.00
CA LYS A 88 -1.80 6.92 18.43
C LYS A 88 -1.68 8.34 19.01
N HIS A 89 -1.01 8.51 20.15
CA HIS A 89 -0.79 9.80 20.82
C HIS A 89 0.60 10.42 20.58
N LEU A 90 1.54 9.72 19.94
CA LEU A 90 2.95 10.14 19.86
C LEU A 90 3.29 11.05 18.67
N LEU A 91 2.50 11.03 17.60
CA LEU A 91 2.69 11.88 16.42
C LEU A 91 1.66 13.00 16.42
N SER A 92 2.07 14.22 16.75
CA SER A 92 1.16 15.38 16.82
C SER A 92 0.65 15.85 15.46
N THR A 93 1.29 15.43 14.36
CA THR A 93 0.98 15.87 13.00
C THR A 93 0.29 14.82 12.12
N SER A 94 0.27 13.54 12.50
CA SER A 94 -0.26 12.44 11.68
C SER A 94 -1.06 11.46 12.54
N LYS A 95 -2.25 11.07 12.09
CA LYS A 95 -3.14 10.13 12.80
C LYS A 95 -3.07 8.75 12.18
N CYS A 96 -3.23 7.72 13.00
CA CYS A 96 -3.40 6.35 12.51
C CYS A 96 -4.80 6.20 11.89
N TYR A 97 -4.86 5.86 10.60
CA TYR A 97 -6.12 5.67 9.85
C TYR A 97 -6.28 4.26 9.28
N GLY A 98 -5.28 3.40 9.41
CA GLY A 98 -5.35 2.08 8.82
C GLY A 98 -4.21 1.18 9.22
N ASP A 99 -4.25 0.00 8.64
CA ASP A 99 -3.23 -1.02 8.75
C ASP A 99 -2.87 -1.61 7.38
N TYR A 100 -1.79 -2.37 7.33
CA TYR A 100 -1.45 -3.19 6.18
C TYR A 100 -0.95 -4.55 6.64
N HIS A 101 -1.09 -5.54 5.78
CA HIS A 101 -0.42 -6.82 5.94
C HIS A 101 -0.10 -7.45 4.58
N SER A 102 0.75 -8.47 4.59
CA SER A 102 1.13 -9.18 3.38
C SER A 102 0.47 -10.55 3.26
N HIS A 103 0.11 -10.92 2.04
CA HIS A 103 -0.30 -12.27 1.65
C HIS A 103 0.87 -12.95 0.91
N PRO A 104 1.78 -13.65 1.62
CA PRO A 104 2.82 -14.41 0.97
C PRO A 104 2.21 -15.64 0.28
N ASN A 105 2.51 -15.83 -0.99
CA ASN A 105 1.97 -16.89 -1.82
C ASN A 105 3.08 -17.65 -2.55
N THR A 106 2.89 -18.96 -2.72
CA THR A 106 3.85 -19.79 -3.49
C THR A 106 3.82 -19.42 -4.96
N LEU A 107 2.63 -19.12 -5.50
CA LEU A 107 2.41 -18.74 -6.89
C LEU A 107 1.56 -17.48 -6.94
N SER A 108 1.78 -16.63 -7.94
CA SER A 108 0.86 -15.53 -8.25
C SER A 108 -0.37 -16.03 -8.98
N PHE A 109 -1.54 -15.51 -8.63
CA PHE A 109 -2.82 -15.75 -9.30
C PHE A 109 -3.65 -14.46 -9.30
N ASN A 110 -4.66 -14.36 -10.15
CA ASN A 110 -5.46 -13.14 -10.23
C ASN A 110 -6.25 -12.92 -8.93
N GLY A 111 -6.20 -11.72 -8.37
CA GLY A 111 -6.94 -11.37 -7.14
C GLY A 111 -6.34 -11.91 -5.84
N TRP A 112 -5.10 -12.38 -5.87
CA TRP A 112 -4.33 -12.82 -4.69
C TRP A 112 -4.07 -11.76 -3.61
N ALA A 113 -4.23 -10.47 -3.94
CA ALA A 113 -4.26 -9.38 -2.96
C ALA A 113 -5.67 -9.10 -2.41
N GLY A 114 -6.65 -9.96 -2.73
CA GLY A 114 -8.00 -9.95 -2.17
C GLY A 114 -8.02 -10.32 -0.69
N PRO A 115 -8.98 -9.80 0.11
CA PRO A 115 -9.14 -10.18 1.50
C PRO A 115 -9.55 -11.65 1.66
N SER A 116 -9.07 -12.27 2.74
CA SER A 116 -9.59 -13.51 3.30
C SER A 116 -10.81 -13.26 4.21
N ASN A 117 -11.50 -14.31 4.61
CA ASN A 117 -12.61 -14.23 5.54
C ASN A 117 -12.16 -13.67 6.92
N MET A 118 -10.94 -14.02 7.34
CA MET A 118 -10.32 -13.50 8.56
C MET A 118 -10.02 -12.01 8.46
N ASP A 119 -9.64 -11.49 7.30
CA ASP A 119 -9.36 -10.06 7.12
C ASP A 119 -10.60 -9.20 7.39
N VAL A 120 -11.79 -9.68 7.00
CA VAL A 120 -13.05 -8.97 7.29
C VAL A 120 -13.33 -8.93 8.79
N LEU A 121 -13.08 -10.04 9.51
CA LEU A 121 -13.21 -10.08 10.97
C LEU A 121 -12.14 -9.21 11.66
N TYR A 122 -10.93 -9.23 11.14
CA TYR A 122 -9.81 -8.47 11.66
C TYR A 122 -10.07 -6.97 11.56
N ALA A 123 -10.48 -6.48 10.39
CA ALA A 123 -10.88 -5.09 10.17
C ALA A 123 -12.01 -4.66 11.12
N LYS A 124 -13.01 -5.53 11.32
CA LYS A 124 -14.10 -5.31 12.29
C LYS A 124 -13.60 -5.15 13.72
N SER A 125 -12.58 -5.91 14.11
CA SER A 125 -12.01 -5.89 15.45
C SER A 125 -11.16 -4.64 15.73
N LEU A 126 -10.33 -4.25 14.75
CA LEU A 126 -9.43 -3.09 14.87
C LEU A 126 -10.17 -1.76 14.83
N LYS A 127 -11.29 -1.70 14.11
CA LYS A 127 -12.07 -0.47 13.86
C LYS A 127 -11.20 0.65 13.25
N LEU A 128 -10.23 0.29 12.43
CA LEU A 128 -9.48 1.23 11.61
C LEU A 128 -10.16 1.39 10.24
N PRO A 129 -10.18 2.61 9.68
CA PRO A 129 -10.86 2.88 8.42
C PRO A 129 -10.30 2.16 7.19
N TYR A 130 -8.98 2.02 7.09
CA TYR A 130 -8.32 1.51 5.88
C TYR A 130 -7.48 0.27 6.16
N MET A 131 -7.38 -0.58 5.15
CA MET A 131 -6.51 -1.75 5.13
C MET A 131 -5.80 -1.80 3.77
N ILE A 132 -4.50 -2.03 3.76
CA ILE A 132 -3.75 -2.35 2.54
C ILE A 132 -3.31 -3.80 2.59
N ILE A 133 -3.61 -4.55 1.53
CA ILE A 133 -3.10 -5.93 1.39
C ILE A 133 -2.06 -5.93 0.27
N ILE A 134 -0.85 -6.40 0.60
CA ILE A 134 0.21 -6.67 -0.38
C ILE A 134 0.39 -8.17 -0.57
N ALA A 135 -0.06 -8.71 -1.69
CA ALA A 135 0.27 -10.08 -2.09
C ALA A 135 1.68 -10.13 -2.67
N ILE A 136 2.46 -11.15 -2.29
CA ILE A 136 3.83 -11.33 -2.76
C ILE A 136 4.11 -12.81 -3.06
N SER A 137 4.73 -13.10 -4.20
CA SER A 137 5.23 -14.45 -4.53
C SER A 137 6.64 -14.41 -5.06
N ARG A 138 7.35 -15.53 -4.90
CA ARG A 138 8.66 -15.76 -5.51
C ARG A 138 8.46 -16.28 -6.92
N SER A 139 8.26 -15.37 -7.87
CA SER A 139 7.82 -15.73 -9.22
C SER A 139 8.94 -16.08 -10.20
N SER A 140 10.23 -15.91 -9.85
CA SER A 140 11.31 -16.11 -10.82
C SER A 140 12.54 -16.83 -10.28
N LEU A 141 13.11 -17.69 -11.14
CA LEU A 141 14.44 -18.28 -10.95
C LEU A 141 15.55 -17.22 -11.00
N PHE A 142 15.32 -16.13 -11.74
CA PHE A 142 16.28 -15.08 -12.03
C PHE A 142 15.86 -13.74 -11.43
N GLU A 143 16.83 -12.91 -11.06
CA GLU A 143 16.57 -11.57 -10.56
C GLU A 143 16.03 -10.67 -11.69
N LYS A 144 14.98 -9.91 -11.39
CA LYS A 144 14.38 -8.90 -12.26
C LYS A 144 14.67 -7.51 -11.71
N GLN A 145 14.91 -6.58 -12.61
CA GLN A 145 14.87 -5.15 -12.28
C GLN A 145 13.48 -4.76 -11.78
N LEU A 146 13.42 -3.64 -11.04
CA LEU A 146 12.16 -3.09 -10.58
C LEU A 146 11.26 -2.75 -11.79
N SER A 147 10.04 -3.25 -11.79
CA SER A 147 8.97 -2.84 -12.71
C SER A 147 7.71 -2.59 -11.91
N ILE A 148 6.99 -1.51 -12.20
CA ILE A 148 5.77 -1.12 -11.48
C ILE A 148 4.72 -0.71 -12.51
N GLU A 149 3.47 -1.09 -12.27
CA GLU A 149 2.31 -0.72 -13.06
C GLU A 149 1.17 -0.28 -12.12
N CYS A 150 0.54 0.85 -12.44
CA CYS A 150 -0.69 1.32 -11.80
C CYS A 150 -1.88 0.88 -12.66
N LEU A 151 -2.66 -0.07 -12.17
CA LEU A 151 -3.73 -0.73 -12.91
C LEU A 151 -5.11 -0.42 -12.31
N ARG A 152 -6.16 -0.79 -13.04
CA ARG A 152 -7.56 -0.62 -12.61
C ARG A 152 -8.33 -1.92 -12.77
N SER A 153 -9.23 -2.18 -11.83
CA SER A 153 -10.16 -3.31 -11.87
C SER A 153 -11.56 -2.87 -11.47
N LYS A 154 -12.56 -3.72 -11.79
CA LYS A 154 -13.92 -3.55 -11.26
C LYS A 154 -13.88 -3.58 -9.73
N ARG A 155 -14.58 -2.66 -9.11
CA ARG A 155 -14.63 -2.52 -7.66
C ARG A 155 -15.46 -3.64 -7.02
N LYS A 156 -15.00 -4.12 -5.87
CA LYS A 156 -15.64 -5.19 -5.10
C LYS A 156 -15.88 -4.82 -3.64
N GLU A 157 -16.86 -5.46 -3.04
CA GLU A 157 -17.05 -5.56 -1.60
C GLU A 157 -16.86 -7.00 -1.12
N TYR A 158 -16.27 -7.14 0.06
CA TYR A 158 -15.94 -8.40 0.69
C TYR A 158 -16.68 -8.52 2.02
N HIS A 159 -17.61 -9.47 2.09
CA HIS A 159 -18.50 -9.67 3.22
C HIS A 159 -18.17 -10.97 3.93
N TYR A 160 -18.07 -10.92 5.26
CA TYR A 160 -17.79 -12.10 6.06
C TYR A 160 -18.81 -13.23 5.79
N GLU A 161 -18.30 -14.43 5.49
CA GLU A 161 -19.11 -15.62 5.22
C GLU A 161 -18.88 -16.65 6.33
N LYS A 162 -19.92 -16.94 7.12
CA LYS A 162 -19.85 -17.85 8.28
C LYS A 162 -19.48 -19.28 7.90
N LYS A 163 -19.77 -19.70 6.67
CA LYS A 163 -19.51 -21.06 6.19
C LYS A 163 -18.12 -21.22 5.56
N ALA A 164 -17.44 -20.12 5.25
CA ALA A 164 -16.09 -20.14 4.68
C ALA A 164 -15.05 -20.30 5.80
N GLY A 165 -13.96 -21.01 5.51
CA GLY A 165 -12.81 -21.07 6.41
C GLY A 165 -12.16 -19.69 6.56
N ASP A 166 -11.33 -19.54 7.59
CA ASP A 166 -10.69 -18.25 7.91
C ASP A 166 -9.81 -17.71 6.77
N HIS A 167 -9.10 -18.61 6.08
CA HIS A 167 -8.23 -18.28 4.95
C HIS A 167 -8.92 -18.35 3.58
N ASP A 168 -10.20 -18.73 3.56
CA ASP A 168 -10.96 -18.76 2.32
C ASP A 168 -11.35 -17.35 1.88
N CYS A 169 -11.67 -17.22 0.59
CA CYS A 169 -12.25 -15.99 0.07
C CYS A 169 -13.62 -15.74 0.74
N PRO A 170 -13.87 -14.51 1.25
CA PRO A 170 -15.18 -14.13 1.78
C PRO A 170 -16.19 -13.98 0.62
N ARG A 171 -17.45 -13.68 0.96
CA ARG A 171 -18.47 -13.43 -0.06
C ARG A 171 -18.16 -12.14 -0.81
N GLU A 172 -17.84 -12.25 -2.09
CA GLU A 172 -17.58 -11.11 -2.98
C GLU A 172 -18.85 -10.57 -3.64
N GLU A 173 -18.98 -9.24 -3.70
CA GLU A 173 -20.02 -8.55 -4.46
C GLU A 173 -19.38 -7.50 -5.38
N LEU A 174 -19.73 -7.51 -6.67
CA LEU A 174 -19.31 -6.47 -7.61
C LEU A 174 -20.17 -5.23 -7.42
N ILE A 175 -19.53 -4.08 -7.24
CA ILE A 175 -20.20 -2.80 -7.09
C ILE A 175 -19.83 -1.84 -8.22
N GLU A 176 -20.57 -0.74 -8.34
CA GLU A 176 -20.33 0.27 -9.38
C GLU A 176 -18.96 0.95 -9.22
N GLY A 177 -18.28 1.18 -10.35
CA GLY A 177 -17.02 1.89 -10.43
C GLY A 177 -15.78 0.99 -10.53
N GLU A 178 -14.62 1.64 -10.45
CA GLU A 178 -13.32 1.00 -10.54
C GLU A 178 -12.47 1.28 -9.30
N SER A 179 -11.53 0.38 -9.03
CA SER A 179 -10.49 0.50 -8.01
C SER A 179 -9.13 0.52 -8.69
N ALA A 180 -8.28 1.49 -8.32
CA ALA A 180 -6.87 1.51 -8.71
C ALA A 180 -6.03 0.65 -7.77
N TYR A 181 -5.03 -0.06 -8.31
CA TYR A 181 -4.11 -0.90 -7.56
C TYR A 181 -2.71 -0.89 -8.19
N ILE A 182 -1.69 -1.31 -7.42
CA ILE A 182 -0.29 -1.30 -7.87
C ILE A 182 0.20 -2.73 -8.02
N GLU A 183 0.74 -3.09 -9.18
CA GLU A 183 1.41 -4.37 -9.44
C GLU A 183 2.88 -4.14 -9.79
N GLY A 184 3.74 -5.11 -9.51
CA GLY A 184 5.12 -5.00 -9.95
C GLY A 184 5.97 -6.25 -9.75
N ARG A 185 7.24 -6.09 -10.09
CA ARG A 185 8.29 -7.10 -9.92
C ARG A 185 9.55 -6.45 -9.38
N PHE A 186 10.25 -7.14 -8.51
CA PHE A 186 11.53 -6.70 -7.99
C PHE A 186 12.34 -7.91 -7.52
N LYS A 187 13.58 -8.04 -7.98
CA LYS A 187 14.43 -9.22 -7.73
C LYS A 187 13.67 -10.50 -8.12
N LYS A 188 13.50 -11.46 -7.21
CA LYS A 188 12.75 -12.69 -7.47
C LYS A 188 11.26 -12.61 -7.12
N TYR A 189 10.76 -11.42 -6.80
CA TYR A 189 9.40 -11.21 -6.34
C TYR A 189 8.50 -10.64 -7.44
N LYS A 190 7.25 -11.11 -7.43
CA LYS A 190 6.10 -10.43 -8.01
C LYS A 190 5.22 -9.97 -6.85
N PHE A 191 4.62 -8.79 -6.95
CA PHE A 191 3.72 -8.26 -5.94
C PHE A 191 2.49 -7.58 -6.54
N GLU A 192 1.41 -7.55 -5.78
CA GLU A 192 0.19 -6.79 -6.06
C GLU A 192 -0.27 -6.15 -4.74
N MET A 193 -0.59 -4.86 -4.76
CA MET A 193 -1.01 -4.10 -3.60
C MET A 193 -2.38 -3.46 -3.87
N ARG A 194 -3.33 -3.71 -2.98
CA ARG A 194 -4.70 -3.19 -3.02
C ARG A 194 -5.05 -2.49 -1.73
N ALA A 195 -5.95 -1.51 -1.79
CA ALA A 195 -6.47 -0.81 -0.63
C ALA A 195 -7.97 -1.07 -0.45
N TYR A 196 -8.37 -1.18 0.80
CA TYR A 196 -9.71 -1.44 1.24
C TYR A 196 -10.12 -0.41 2.29
N LYS A 197 -11.40 -0.07 2.29
CA LYS A 197 -12.04 0.73 3.33
C LYS A 197 -13.02 -0.18 4.07
N TYR A 198 -12.94 -0.20 5.39
CA TYR A 198 -13.89 -0.92 6.23
C TYR A 198 -15.11 -0.05 6.51
N GLU A 199 -16.27 -0.44 5.97
CA GLU A 199 -17.55 0.23 6.20
C GLU A 199 -18.70 -0.79 6.17
N ALA A 200 -19.81 -0.51 6.85
CA ALA A 200 -21.01 -1.36 6.83
C ALA A 200 -20.78 -2.87 7.14
N ASN A 201 -19.70 -3.24 7.84
CA ASN A 201 -19.25 -4.62 8.08
C ASN A 201 -18.73 -5.38 6.84
N CYS A 202 -18.26 -4.66 5.82
CA CYS A 202 -17.52 -5.22 4.70
C CYS A 202 -16.19 -4.48 4.50
N LEU A 203 -15.28 -5.12 3.77
CA LEU A 203 -14.11 -4.46 3.18
C LEU A 203 -14.46 -4.08 1.74
N ARG A 204 -14.47 -2.78 1.44
CA ARG A 204 -14.75 -2.25 0.11
C ARG A 204 -13.45 -1.84 -0.56
N GLU A 205 -13.19 -2.29 -1.78
CA GLU A 205 -12.04 -1.81 -2.55
C GLU A 205 -12.14 -0.31 -2.83
N ILE A 206 -11.02 0.38 -2.65
CA ILE A 206 -10.87 1.81 -2.93
C ILE A 206 -9.66 2.05 -3.84
N ASN A 207 -9.47 3.29 -4.30
CA ASN A 207 -8.32 3.62 -5.13
C ASN A 207 -7.05 3.66 -4.28
N LEU A 208 -6.08 2.83 -4.64
CA LEU A 208 -4.70 2.96 -4.17
C LEU A 208 -3.88 3.66 -5.24
N ILE A 209 -3.30 4.82 -4.89
CA ILE A 209 -2.33 5.55 -5.72
C ILE A 209 -1.05 5.78 -4.91
N SER A 210 0.06 6.03 -5.61
CA SER A 210 1.34 6.31 -4.94
C SER A 210 2.18 7.29 -5.74
N SER A 211 2.50 8.45 -5.17
CA SER A 211 3.40 9.43 -5.80
C SER A 211 4.82 8.89 -5.95
N GLU A 212 5.24 8.04 -5.00
CA GLU A 212 6.52 7.33 -5.06
C GLU A 212 6.54 6.32 -6.20
N ALA A 213 5.48 5.52 -6.37
CA ALA A 213 5.39 4.53 -7.44
C ALA A 213 5.40 5.21 -8.82
N GLU A 214 4.62 6.28 -8.99
CA GLU A 214 4.59 7.06 -10.24
C GLU A 214 5.96 7.69 -10.56
N MET A 215 6.65 8.24 -9.55
CA MET A 215 8.03 8.70 -9.73
C MET A 215 8.94 7.57 -10.21
N LEU A 216 8.91 6.40 -9.55
CA LEU A 216 9.75 5.26 -9.93
C LEU A 216 9.45 4.76 -11.34
N ILE A 217 8.17 4.68 -11.74
CA ILE A 217 7.75 4.36 -13.10
C ILE A 217 8.37 5.33 -14.10
N GLU A 218 8.33 6.63 -13.80
CA GLU A 218 8.85 7.64 -14.70
C GLU A 218 10.38 7.60 -14.80
N LEU A 219 11.09 7.36 -13.70
CA LEU A 219 12.54 7.16 -13.74
C LEU A 219 12.92 5.95 -14.61
N ILE A 220 12.20 4.83 -14.46
CA ILE A 220 12.41 3.60 -15.26
C ILE A 220 12.16 3.86 -16.75
N LYS A 221 11.03 4.50 -17.10
CA LYS A 221 10.69 4.85 -18.50
C LYS A 221 11.73 5.74 -19.17
N ASN A 222 12.47 6.49 -18.37
CA ASN A 222 13.48 7.45 -18.82
C ASN A 222 14.91 6.91 -18.75
N ASP A 223 15.09 5.61 -18.50
CA ASP A 223 16.37 4.94 -18.32
C ASP A 223 17.27 5.64 -17.28
N ILE A 224 16.65 6.20 -16.23
CA ILE A 224 17.36 6.80 -15.11
C ILE A 224 17.67 5.69 -14.11
N ASP A 225 18.96 5.42 -13.95
CA ASP A 225 19.42 4.38 -13.05
C ASP A 225 19.43 4.94 -11.62
N ILE A 226 18.58 4.34 -10.79
CA ILE A 226 18.38 4.76 -9.40
C ILE A 226 19.66 4.55 -8.58
N GLU A 227 20.47 3.53 -8.91
CA GLU A 227 21.71 3.21 -8.18
C GLU A 227 22.79 4.28 -8.39
N ASN A 228 22.70 5.03 -9.48
CA ASN A 228 23.66 6.07 -9.88
C ASN A 228 23.16 7.49 -9.59
N LEU A 229 22.09 7.66 -8.81
CA LEU A 229 21.58 8.97 -8.43
C LEU A 229 22.52 9.64 -7.43
N MET A 230 23.02 10.83 -7.79
CA MET A 230 23.89 11.61 -6.91
C MET A 230 23.07 12.42 -5.88
N PRO A 231 23.65 12.76 -4.70
CA PRO A 231 22.94 13.53 -3.67
C PRO A 231 22.30 14.83 -4.16
N GLU A 232 22.91 15.52 -5.12
CA GLU A 232 22.44 16.77 -5.71
C GLU A 232 21.11 16.60 -6.48
N MET A 233 20.82 15.37 -6.93
CA MET A 233 19.58 15.03 -7.63
C MET A 233 18.39 14.83 -6.67
N THR A 234 18.64 14.65 -5.37
CA THR A 234 17.61 14.41 -4.34
C THR A 234 16.53 15.48 -4.33
N TYR A 235 16.92 16.75 -4.50
CA TYR A 235 15.94 17.85 -4.56
C TYR A 235 14.99 17.69 -5.76
N GLY A 236 15.52 17.33 -6.93
CA GLY A 236 14.72 17.08 -8.13
C GLY A 236 13.76 15.92 -7.95
N LEU A 237 14.21 14.82 -7.33
CA LEU A 237 13.37 13.66 -7.02
C LEU A 237 12.22 14.03 -6.09
N ARG A 238 12.49 14.79 -5.01
CA ARG A 238 11.44 15.29 -4.11
C ARG A 238 10.45 16.20 -4.81
N LYS A 239 10.87 16.96 -5.81
CA LYS A 239 9.97 17.78 -6.62
C LYS A 239 9.10 16.95 -7.56
N ILE A 240 9.69 15.94 -8.21
CA ILE A 240 8.96 14.99 -9.06
C ILE A 240 7.87 14.28 -8.26
N GLU A 241 8.22 13.71 -7.09
CA GLU A 241 7.26 13.04 -6.20
C GLU A 241 6.15 14.00 -5.74
N TYR A 242 6.51 15.22 -5.35
CA TYR A 242 5.53 16.25 -4.98
C TYR A 242 4.58 16.61 -6.14
N ASP A 243 5.08 16.76 -7.36
CA ASP A 243 4.26 17.08 -8.52
C ASP A 243 3.30 15.92 -8.86
N PHE A 244 3.72 14.65 -8.72
CA PHE A 244 2.82 13.50 -8.82
C PHE A 244 1.75 13.49 -7.72
N ARG A 245 2.11 13.85 -6.48
CA ARG A 245 1.14 14.05 -5.39
C ARG A 245 0.10 15.11 -5.76
N VAL A 246 0.51 16.24 -6.31
CA VAL A 246 -0.43 17.29 -6.77
C VAL A 246 -1.36 16.76 -7.85
N LEU A 247 -0.84 16.04 -8.85
CA LEU A 247 -1.66 15.44 -9.91
C LEU A 247 -2.66 14.41 -9.37
N GLY A 248 -2.31 13.68 -8.31
CA GLY A 248 -3.20 12.75 -7.63
C GLY A 248 -4.36 13.42 -6.87
N THR A 249 -4.21 14.70 -6.47
CA THR A 249 -5.17 15.41 -5.62
C THR A 249 -6.39 16.03 -6.31
N GLN A 250 -6.56 15.83 -7.63
CA GLN A 250 -7.64 16.45 -8.45
C GLN A 250 -7.78 17.98 -8.29
N ASP A 251 -6.73 18.67 -7.83
CA ASP A 251 -6.70 20.12 -7.74
C ASP A 251 -6.29 20.72 -9.09
N ASN A 252 -7.30 21.05 -9.91
CA ASN A 252 -7.14 21.51 -11.29
C ASN A 252 -6.26 22.76 -11.44
N ASN A 253 -6.10 23.58 -10.39
CA ASN A 253 -5.38 24.86 -10.48
C ASN A 253 -3.87 24.72 -10.69
N ASN A 254 -3.29 23.54 -10.44
CA ASN A 254 -1.84 23.34 -10.49
C ASN A 254 -1.38 22.25 -11.46
N MET A 255 -2.29 21.61 -12.22
CA MET A 255 -1.94 20.44 -13.03
C MET A 255 -0.96 20.76 -14.17
N GLU A 256 -1.18 21.84 -14.91
CA GLU A 256 -0.29 22.21 -16.03
C GLU A 256 1.10 22.59 -15.52
N ARG A 257 1.17 23.32 -14.41
CA ARG A 257 2.44 23.65 -13.75
C ARG A 257 3.16 22.39 -13.27
N ALA A 258 2.44 21.45 -12.65
CA ALA A 258 3.01 20.18 -12.19
C ALA A 258 3.59 19.36 -13.36
N LYS A 259 2.87 19.26 -14.49
CA LYS A 259 3.36 18.58 -15.70
C LYS A 259 4.64 19.23 -16.25
N GLN A 260 4.68 20.56 -16.31
CA GLN A 260 5.87 21.29 -16.76
C GLN A 260 7.06 21.08 -15.82
N ASN A 261 6.84 21.12 -14.50
CA ASN A 261 7.89 20.87 -13.52
C ASN A 261 8.43 19.44 -13.59
N LEU A 262 7.56 18.44 -13.76
CA LEU A 262 7.95 17.04 -13.95
C LEU A 262 8.94 16.91 -15.12
N LEU A 263 8.55 17.42 -16.29
CA LEU A 263 9.41 17.39 -17.48
C LEU A 263 10.75 18.10 -17.24
N TYR A 264 10.73 19.27 -16.59
CA TYR A 264 11.94 20.00 -16.25
C TYR A 264 12.89 19.19 -15.36
N HIS A 265 12.38 18.61 -14.27
CA HIS A 265 13.21 17.89 -13.32
C HIS A 265 13.74 16.57 -13.89
N ILE A 266 12.93 15.85 -14.67
CA ILE A 266 13.38 14.63 -15.37
C ILE A 266 14.50 14.94 -16.36
N ASN A 267 14.32 15.98 -17.20
CA ASN A 267 15.33 16.38 -18.18
C ASN A 267 16.62 16.86 -17.51
N ARG A 268 16.52 17.54 -16.36
CA ARG A 268 17.70 17.95 -15.59
C ARG A 268 18.47 16.74 -15.04
N ILE A 269 17.78 15.73 -14.52
CA ILE A 269 18.45 14.50 -14.05
C ILE A 269 19.13 13.79 -15.22
N LYS A 270 18.48 13.71 -16.39
CA LYS A 270 19.10 13.15 -17.61
C LYS A 270 20.33 13.94 -18.05
N GLY A 271 20.27 15.27 -18.06
CA GLY A 271 21.37 16.13 -18.51
C GLY A 271 22.61 16.07 -17.61
N LEU A 272 22.44 15.67 -16.35
CA LEU A 272 23.54 15.45 -15.39
C LEU A 272 24.21 14.07 -15.53
N LYS A 273 23.72 13.19 -16.41
CA LYS A 273 24.43 11.96 -16.83
C LYS A 273 25.54 12.24 -17.85
N GLY A 274 25.73 13.50 -18.27
CA GLY A 274 26.76 13.95 -19.21
C GLY A 274 28.13 14.10 -18.57
#